data_AF-A0A8T7EGS2-F1
#
_entry.id   AF-A0A8T7EGS2-F1
#
_cell.length_a   1.000
_cell.length_b   1.000
_cell.length_c   1.000
_cell.angle_alpha   90.00
_cell.angle_beta   90.00
_cell.angle_gamma   90.00
#
_symmetry.space_group_name_H-M   'P 1'
#
loop_
_entity.id
_entity.type
_entity.pdbx_description
1 polymer ?
#
loop_
_entity_poly.entity_id
_entity_poly.type
_entity_poly.pdbx_seq_one_letter_code
_entity_poly.pdbx_strand_id
1 'polypeptide(L)'
;MNDLLLNQMQEKIDNWQQDKDRRAIFLQCYQTMTANTLAAVADGRFQDPTWVNGLLNRFADYYFVALDVYDKGQSQASPVWQYAFDAAGQKKANVLQHLFLGVNTHINYDLALTLYDVLHEECPSLTPAQRDGRYQDYCLVNEIIAETIDQVQDEVVKRESPLLALVD
;
A
#
# COMPACT_ATOMS: atom_id res chain seq x y z
N MET A 1 -14.37 7.80 6.87
CA MET A 1 -14.14 6.61 6.01
C MET A 1 -12.65 6.26 6.04
N ASN A 2 -11.78 7.23 5.79
CA ASN A 2 -10.32 7.05 5.82
C ASN A 2 -9.75 6.63 7.20
N ASP A 3 -10.33 7.09 8.31
CA ASP A 3 -9.92 6.63 9.66
C ASP A 3 -10.17 5.14 9.88
N LEU A 4 -11.22 4.58 9.28
CA LEU A 4 -11.54 3.15 9.41
C LEU A 4 -10.46 2.29 8.74
N LEU A 5 -9.94 2.75 7.60
CA LEU A 5 -8.87 2.08 6.86
C LEU A 5 -7.57 2.01 7.69
N LEU A 6 -7.12 3.15 8.21
CA LEU A 6 -5.90 3.20 9.03
C LEU A 6 -6.05 2.40 10.33
N ASN A 7 -7.23 2.41 10.95
CA ASN A 7 -7.52 1.61 12.13
C ASN A 7 -7.49 0.09 11.82
N GLN A 8 -8.07 -0.33 10.69
CA GLN A 8 -8.02 -1.73 10.24
C GLN A 8 -6.58 -2.19 9.97
N MET A 9 -5.75 -1.33 9.37
CA MET A 9 -4.33 -1.62 9.18
C MET A 9 -3.62 -1.76 10.53
N GLN A 10 -3.84 -0.81 11.46
CA GLN A 10 -3.21 -0.83 12.77
C GLN A 10 -3.56 -2.09 13.56
N GLU A 11 -4.83 -2.47 13.60
CA GLU A 11 -5.28 -3.65 14.34
C GLU A 11 -4.59 -4.93 13.82
N LYS A 12 -4.47 -5.08 12.49
CA LYS A 12 -3.77 -6.22 11.89
C LYS A 12 -2.27 -6.18 12.18
N ILE A 13 -1.66 -5.00 12.11
CA ILE A 13 -0.24 -4.82 12.44
C ILE A 13 0.03 -5.24 13.89
N ASP A 14 -0.79 -4.78 14.84
CA ASP A 14 -0.62 -5.07 16.26
C ASP A 14 -0.75 -6.58 16.53
N ASN A 15 -1.75 -7.24 15.94
CA ASN A 15 -1.95 -8.68 16.06
C ASN A 15 -0.77 -9.46 15.46
N TRP A 16 -0.35 -9.12 14.24
CA TRP A 16 0.76 -9.80 13.58
C TRP A 16 2.11 -9.58 14.26
N GLN A 17 2.34 -8.41 14.86
CA GLN A 17 3.55 -8.17 15.66
C GLN A 17 3.59 -9.07 16.91
N GLN A 18 2.46 -9.25 17.59
CA GLN A 18 2.35 -10.17 18.74
C GLN A 18 2.68 -11.61 18.33
N ASP A 19 2.18 -12.04 17.16
CA ASP A 19 2.42 -13.36 16.60
C ASP A 19 3.77 -13.52 15.89
N LYS A 20 4.56 -12.45 15.79
CA LYS A 20 5.81 -12.37 15.01
C LYS A 20 5.63 -12.74 13.54
N ASP A 21 4.45 -12.42 13.01
CA ASP A 21 4.09 -12.58 11.61
C ASP A 21 4.70 -11.46 10.77
N ARG A 22 5.49 -11.84 9.77
CA ARG A 22 6.25 -10.91 8.94
C ARG A 22 5.40 -10.15 7.93
N ARG A 23 4.12 -10.51 7.77
CA ARG A 23 3.16 -9.71 6.99
C ARG A 23 3.01 -8.30 7.57
N ALA A 24 3.25 -8.12 8.87
CA ALA A 24 3.29 -6.81 9.52
C ALA A 24 4.33 -5.85 8.90
N ILE A 25 5.43 -6.35 8.32
CA ILE A 25 6.51 -5.51 7.76
C ILE A 25 5.98 -4.70 6.58
N PHE A 26 5.37 -5.38 5.61
CA PHE A 26 4.80 -4.70 4.45
C PHE A 26 3.59 -3.84 4.85
N LEU A 27 2.70 -4.34 5.70
CA LEU A 27 1.50 -3.59 6.07
C LEU A 27 1.82 -2.29 6.81
N GLN A 28 2.89 -2.24 7.62
CA GLN A 28 3.36 -1.01 8.25
C GLN A 28 3.84 0.01 7.22
N CYS A 29 4.71 -0.41 6.28
CA CYS A 29 5.14 0.45 5.19
C CYS A 29 3.94 1.03 4.43
N TYR A 30 2.98 0.17 4.10
CA TYR A 30 1.77 0.58 3.38
C TYR A 30 0.89 1.54 4.20
N GLN A 31 0.74 1.29 5.50
CA GLN A 31 -0.01 2.17 6.40
C GLN A 31 0.63 3.58 6.47
N THR A 32 1.96 3.67 6.60
CA THR A 32 2.68 4.94 6.62
C THR A 32 2.45 5.74 5.33
N MET A 33 2.60 5.09 4.16
CA MET A 33 2.34 5.73 2.86
C MET A 33 0.89 6.21 2.72
N THR A 34 -0.06 5.39 3.17
CA THR A 34 -1.49 5.72 3.16
C THR A 34 -1.79 6.90 4.06
N ALA A 35 -1.24 6.91 5.28
CA ALA A 35 -1.43 7.99 6.25
C ALA A 35 -0.87 9.33 5.73
N ASN A 36 0.33 9.32 5.15
CA ASN A 36 0.94 10.53 4.58
C ASN A 36 0.12 11.09 3.40
N THR A 37 -0.41 10.21 2.55
CA THR A 37 -1.28 10.65 1.45
C THR A 37 -2.61 11.22 1.97
N LEU A 38 -3.21 10.59 2.99
CA LEU A 38 -4.43 11.10 3.63
C LEU A 38 -4.21 12.45 4.33
N ALA A 39 -3.05 12.67 4.94
CA ALA A 39 -2.68 13.97 5.49
C ALA A 39 -2.60 15.03 4.37
N ALA A 40 -1.96 14.72 3.25
CA ALA A 40 -1.90 15.62 2.10
C ALA A 40 -3.29 15.94 1.50
N VAL A 41 -4.23 14.98 1.54
CA VAL A 41 -5.64 15.21 1.21
C VAL A 41 -6.28 16.20 2.18
N ALA A 42 -6.08 16.02 3.49
CA ALA A 42 -6.62 16.92 4.51
C ALA A 42 -6.04 18.34 4.41
N ASP A 43 -4.78 18.46 3.97
CA ASP A 43 -4.09 19.73 3.74
C ASP A 43 -4.50 20.42 2.43
N GLY A 44 -5.38 19.80 1.63
CA GLY A 44 -5.86 20.38 0.38
C GLY A 44 -4.82 20.44 -0.74
N ARG A 45 -3.83 19.54 -0.73
CA ARG A 45 -2.74 19.51 -1.74
C ARG A 45 -3.20 19.01 -3.12
N PHE A 46 -4.33 18.29 -3.18
CA PHE A 46 -4.86 17.68 -4.40
C PHE A 46 -5.96 18.52 -5.05
N GLN A 47 -6.06 18.45 -6.38
CA GLN A 47 -7.11 19.13 -7.15
C GLN A 47 -8.47 18.46 -6.97
N ASP A 48 -8.49 17.14 -6.97
CA ASP A 48 -9.67 16.32 -6.72
C ASP A 48 -9.43 15.36 -5.54
N PRO A 49 -9.57 15.84 -4.29
CA PRO A 49 -9.40 15.01 -3.10
C PRO A 49 -10.42 13.87 -3.03
N THR A 50 -11.59 14.00 -3.67
CA THR A 50 -12.59 12.94 -3.70
C THR A 50 -12.12 11.76 -4.55
N TRP A 51 -11.55 12.04 -5.73
CA TRP A 51 -10.97 11.01 -6.58
C TRP A 51 -9.75 10.34 -5.94
N VAL A 52 -8.85 11.12 -5.33
CA VAL A 52 -7.68 10.55 -4.63
C VAL A 52 -8.11 9.61 -3.50
N ASN A 53 -9.13 9.98 -2.73
CA ASN A 53 -9.70 9.07 -1.72
C ASN A 53 -10.30 7.80 -2.36
N GLY A 54 -10.98 7.92 -3.51
CA GLY A 54 -11.48 6.77 -4.26
C GLY A 54 -10.35 5.83 -4.71
N LEU A 55 -9.26 6.40 -5.24
CA LEU A 55 -8.05 5.69 -5.62
C LEU A 55 -7.44 4.94 -4.42
N LEU A 56 -7.24 5.62 -3.28
CA LEU A 56 -6.66 5.01 -2.08
C LEU A 56 -7.52 3.87 -1.52
N ASN A 57 -8.84 4.05 -1.44
CA ASN A 57 -9.74 3.02 -0.95
C ASN A 57 -9.76 1.81 -1.89
N ARG A 58 -9.85 2.04 -3.21
CA ARG A 58 -9.84 0.93 -4.18
C ARG A 58 -8.50 0.19 -4.16
N PHE A 59 -7.40 0.90 -3.98
CA PHE A 59 -6.07 0.30 -3.88
C PHE A 59 -5.96 -0.59 -2.64
N ALA A 60 -6.47 -0.11 -1.49
CA ALA A 60 -6.53 -0.89 -0.26
C ALA A 60 -7.41 -2.13 -0.37
N ASP A 61 -8.55 -2.03 -1.07
CA ASP A 61 -9.45 -3.16 -1.29
C ASP A 61 -8.73 -4.32 -1.97
N TYR A 62 -7.89 -4.06 -2.97
CA TYR A 62 -7.11 -5.11 -3.65
C TYR A 62 -6.23 -5.89 -2.66
N TYR A 63 -5.52 -5.20 -1.78
CA TYR A 63 -4.70 -5.83 -0.74
C TYR A 63 -5.55 -6.65 0.23
N PHE A 64 -6.63 -6.07 0.77
CA PHE A 64 -7.43 -6.73 1.80
C PHE A 64 -8.27 -7.89 1.26
N VAL A 65 -8.75 -7.82 0.02
CA VAL A 65 -9.39 -8.95 -0.65
C VAL A 65 -8.38 -10.08 -0.85
N ALA A 66 -7.17 -9.77 -1.33
CA ALA A 66 -6.15 -10.80 -1.50
C ALA A 66 -5.77 -11.45 -0.16
N LEU A 67 -5.65 -10.66 0.90
CA LEU A 67 -5.37 -11.14 2.25
C LEU A 67 -6.49 -12.04 2.80
N ASP A 68 -7.75 -11.63 2.68
CA ASP A 68 -8.90 -12.41 3.15
C ASP A 68 -9.03 -13.75 2.43
N VAL A 69 -8.81 -13.75 1.11
CA VAL A 69 -8.81 -14.98 0.30
C VAL A 69 -7.68 -15.91 0.72
N TYR A 70 -6.49 -15.37 0.96
CA TYR A 70 -5.34 -16.13 1.46
C TYR A 70 -5.61 -16.75 2.84
N ASP A 71 -6.09 -15.94 3.81
CA ASP A 71 -6.35 -16.38 5.19
C ASP A 71 -7.44 -17.46 5.27
N LYS A 72 -8.41 -17.45 4.33
CA LYS A 72 -9.45 -18.47 4.23
C LYS A 72 -8.98 -19.76 3.53
N GLY A 73 -7.72 -19.83 3.10
CA GLY A 73 -7.16 -20.98 2.37
C GLY A 73 -7.82 -21.23 1.02
N GLN A 74 -8.39 -20.18 0.40
CA GLN A 74 -9.08 -20.29 -0.88
C GLN A 74 -8.07 -20.22 -2.02
N SER A 75 -8.23 -21.08 -3.03
CA SER A 75 -7.33 -21.18 -4.19
C SER A 75 -7.45 -20.02 -5.20
N GLN A 76 -8.07 -18.90 -4.81
CA GLN A 76 -8.36 -17.77 -5.68
C GLN A 76 -7.49 -16.53 -5.42
N ALA A 77 -6.55 -16.59 -4.46
CA ALA A 77 -5.64 -15.46 -4.25
C ALA A 77 -4.81 -15.24 -5.52
N SER A 78 -4.58 -13.98 -5.89
CA SER A 78 -3.70 -13.67 -7.02
C SER A 78 -2.34 -14.36 -6.81
N PRO A 79 -1.77 -15.06 -7.82
CA PRO A 79 -0.53 -15.80 -7.65
C PRO A 79 0.63 -14.98 -7.08
N VAL A 80 0.67 -13.68 -7.37
CA VAL A 80 1.68 -12.76 -6.84
C VAL A 80 1.49 -12.49 -5.34
N TRP A 81 0.25 -12.30 -4.90
CA TRP A 81 -0.08 -12.14 -3.48
C TRP A 81 0.12 -13.43 -2.70
N GLN A 82 -0.28 -14.56 -3.27
CA GLN A 82 -0.01 -15.89 -2.69
C GLN A 82 1.48 -16.07 -2.43
N TYR A 83 2.33 -15.75 -3.41
CA TYR A 83 3.78 -15.84 -3.26
C TYR A 83 4.32 -14.91 -2.16
N ALA A 84 3.87 -13.65 -2.13
CA ALA A 84 4.29 -12.68 -1.11
C ALA A 84 3.90 -13.11 0.31
N PHE A 85 2.67 -13.61 0.50
CA PHE A 85 2.20 -14.10 1.79
C PHE A 85 2.87 -15.41 2.21
N ASP A 86 3.06 -16.35 1.28
CA ASP A 86 3.80 -17.59 1.56
C ASP A 86 5.26 -17.32 1.92
N ALA A 87 5.88 -16.31 1.30
CA ALA A 87 7.21 -15.86 1.67
C ALA A 87 7.22 -15.31 3.10
N ALA A 88 6.25 -14.47 3.48
CA ALA A 88 6.13 -13.92 4.82
C ALA A 88 6.00 -15.01 5.91
N GLY A 89 5.32 -16.13 5.61
CA GLY A 89 5.26 -17.30 6.50
C GLY A 89 6.58 -18.09 6.61
N GLN A 90 7.55 -17.87 5.73
CA GLN A 90 8.83 -18.58 5.72
C GLN A 90 9.93 -17.79 6.46
N LYS A 91 10.67 -18.49 7.32
CA LYS A 91 11.79 -17.91 8.09
C LYS A 91 13.03 -17.55 7.25
N LYS A 92 13.09 -17.96 5.98
CA LYS A 92 14.29 -17.88 5.14
C LYS A 92 14.55 -16.49 4.54
N ALA A 93 13.51 -15.73 4.22
CA ALA A 93 13.67 -14.40 3.66
C ALA A 93 13.94 -13.35 4.76
N ASN A 94 14.82 -12.39 4.47
CA ASN A 94 15.12 -11.26 5.35
C ASN A 94 14.03 -10.17 5.26
N VAL A 95 14.08 -9.20 6.18
CA VAL A 95 13.08 -8.12 6.29
C VAL A 95 12.87 -7.37 4.97
N LEU A 96 13.97 -7.01 4.28
CA LEU A 96 13.92 -6.29 3.01
C LEU A 96 13.26 -7.11 1.91
N GLN A 97 13.52 -8.42 1.86
CA GLN A 97 12.89 -9.30 0.87
C GLN A 97 11.36 -9.35 1.05
N HIS A 98 10.86 -9.45 2.29
CA HIS A 98 9.41 -9.41 2.54
C HIS A 98 8.80 -8.07 2.15
N LEU A 99 9.45 -6.98 2.53
CA LEU A 99 9.02 -5.63 2.18
C LEU A 99 8.93 -5.46 0.66
N PHE A 100 9.99 -5.83 -0.07
CA PHE A 100 10.02 -5.69 -1.53
C PHE A 100 9.03 -6.60 -2.23
N LEU A 101 8.73 -7.81 -1.73
CA LEU A 101 7.70 -8.66 -2.32
C LEU A 101 6.31 -8.05 -2.18
N GLY A 102 5.99 -7.46 -1.02
CA GLY A 102 4.73 -6.74 -0.84
C GLY A 102 4.65 -5.50 -1.71
N VAL A 103 5.69 -4.66 -1.72
CA VAL A 103 5.74 -3.44 -2.55
C VAL A 103 5.66 -3.80 -4.04
N ASN A 104 6.41 -4.80 -4.49
CA ASN A 104 6.38 -5.24 -5.88
C ASN A 104 4.98 -5.69 -6.29
N THR A 105 4.32 -6.49 -5.44
CA THR A 105 2.97 -6.97 -5.70
C THR A 105 1.98 -5.81 -5.72
N HIS A 106 1.97 -4.98 -4.68
CA HIS A 106 0.99 -3.90 -4.55
C HIS A 106 1.16 -2.83 -5.65
N ILE A 107 2.39 -2.38 -5.90
CA ILE A 107 2.63 -1.33 -6.90
C ILE A 107 2.51 -1.86 -8.33
N ASN A 108 3.09 -3.03 -8.67
CA ASN A 108 3.12 -3.45 -10.07
C ASN A 108 1.89 -4.26 -10.50
N TYR A 109 1.16 -4.86 -9.56
CA TYR A 109 -0.05 -5.62 -9.87
C TYR A 109 -1.30 -4.85 -9.49
N ASP A 110 -1.49 -4.49 -8.22
CA ASP A 110 -2.75 -3.90 -7.77
C ASP A 110 -2.98 -2.48 -8.32
N LEU A 111 -1.93 -1.65 -8.45
CA LEU A 111 -2.09 -0.26 -8.89
C LEU A 111 -2.61 -0.17 -10.33
N ALA A 112 -2.14 -1.05 -11.22
CA ALA A 112 -2.61 -1.09 -12.61
C ALA A 112 -4.11 -1.41 -12.69
N LEU A 113 -4.56 -2.37 -11.87
CA LEU A 113 -5.97 -2.76 -11.79
C LEU A 113 -6.81 -1.67 -11.13
N THR A 114 -6.30 -1.06 -10.07
CA THR A 114 -6.92 0.07 -9.38
C THR A 114 -7.15 1.24 -10.34
N LEU A 115 -6.12 1.64 -11.09
CA LEU A 115 -6.22 2.72 -12.07
C LEU A 115 -7.22 2.38 -13.17
N TYR A 116 -7.25 1.13 -13.65
CA TYR A 116 -8.28 0.70 -14.60
C TYR A 116 -9.68 0.90 -14.01
N ASP A 117 -9.94 0.38 -12.82
CA ASP A 117 -11.25 0.46 -12.18
C ASP A 117 -11.72 1.91 -11.97
N VAL A 118 -10.82 2.80 -11.52
CA VAL A 118 -11.19 4.19 -11.20
C VAL A 118 -11.21 5.13 -12.41
N LEU A 119 -10.62 4.75 -13.55
CA LEU A 119 -10.52 5.62 -14.73
C LEU A 119 -11.24 5.10 -15.97
N HIS A 120 -11.46 3.79 -16.13
CA HIS A 120 -11.91 3.24 -17.42
C HIS A 120 -13.28 3.76 -17.87
N GLU A 121 -14.25 3.85 -16.95
CA GLU A 121 -15.59 4.38 -17.22
C GLU A 121 -15.59 5.91 -17.38
N GLU A 122 -14.74 6.61 -16.62
CA GLU A 122 -14.70 8.07 -16.59
C GLU A 122 -13.94 8.65 -17.80
N CYS A 123 -12.83 8.03 -18.21
CA CYS A 123 -11.89 8.50 -19.23
C CYS A 123 -12.53 9.04 -20.52
N PRO A 124 -13.53 8.36 -21.13
CA PRO A 124 -14.17 8.84 -22.36
C PRO A 124 -14.88 10.19 -22.18
N SER A 125 -15.35 10.49 -20.98
CA SER A 125 -16.10 11.70 -20.63
C SER A 125 -15.23 12.85 -20.12
N LEU A 126 -13.97 12.58 -19.75
CA LEU A 126 -13.06 13.59 -19.23
C LEU A 126 -12.61 14.56 -20.32
N THR A 127 -12.75 15.86 -20.04
CA THR A 127 -12.11 16.93 -20.81
C THR A 127 -10.58 16.87 -20.69
N PRO A 128 -9.81 17.48 -21.61
CA PRO A 128 -8.35 17.52 -21.50
C PRO A 128 -7.83 18.09 -20.17
N ALA A 129 -8.47 19.15 -19.65
CA ALA A 129 -8.10 19.75 -18.37
C ALA A 129 -8.34 18.81 -17.19
N GLN A 130 -9.45 18.06 -17.18
CA GLN A 130 -9.70 17.08 -16.12
C GLN A 130 -8.72 15.90 -16.19
N ARG A 131 -8.33 15.45 -17.39
CA ARG A 131 -7.30 14.41 -17.55
C ARG A 131 -5.96 14.87 -17.01
N ASP A 132 -5.58 16.11 -17.28
CA ASP A 132 -4.36 16.71 -16.75
C ASP A 132 -4.41 16.82 -15.22
N GLY A 133 -5.53 17.25 -14.65
CA GLY A 133 -5.75 17.26 -13.20
C GLY A 133 -5.63 15.87 -12.56
N ARG A 134 -6.24 14.84 -13.16
CA ARG A 134 -6.11 13.42 -12.73
C ARG A 134 -4.66 12.97 -12.74
N TYR A 135 -3.93 13.31 -13.80
CA TYR A 135 -2.51 12.96 -13.94
C TYR A 135 -1.65 13.67 -12.89
N GLN A 136 -1.89 14.95 -12.64
CA GLN A 136 -1.17 15.73 -11.62
C GLN A 136 -1.43 15.20 -10.21
N ASP A 137 -2.68 14.89 -9.86
CA ASP A 137 -3.01 14.26 -8.58
C ASP A 137 -2.36 12.88 -8.44
N TYR A 138 -2.35 12.06 -9.50
CA TYR A 138 -1.63 10.78 -9.52
C TYR A 138 -0.11 10.94 -9.31
N CYS A 139 0.51 11.90 -9.99
CA CYS A 139 1.93 12.21 -9.81
C CYS A 139 2.23 12.65 -8.38
N LEU A 140 1.38 13.49 -7.79
CA LEU A 140 1.55 13.94 -6.41
C LEU A 140 1.45 12.78 -5.39
N VAL A 141 0.58 11.78 -5.62
CA VAL A 141 0.57 10.56 -4.80
C VAL A 141 1.93 9.86 -4.86
N ASN A 142 2.54 9.73 -6.04
CA ASN A 142 3.86 9.09 -6.18
C ASN A 142 4.97 9.89 -5.50
N GLU A 143 4.91 11.22 -5.56
CA GLU A 143 5.86 12.10 -4.86
C GLU A 143 5.78 11.89 -3.34
N ILE A 144 4.57 11.87 -2.78
CA ILE A 144 4.36 11.63 -1.34
C ILE A 144 4.87 10.23 -0.93
N ILE A 145 4.62 9.21 -1.76
CA ILE A 145 5.14 7.86 -1.53
C ILE A 145 6.68 7.86 -1.52
N ALA A 146 7.32 8.58 -2.45
CA ALA A 146 8.77 8.69 -2.51
C ALA A 146 9.35 9.42 -1.28
N GLU A 147 8.70 10.49 -0.83
CA GLU A 147 9.07 11.23 0.39
C GLU A 147 8.93 10.38 1.66
N THR A 148 8.06 9.35 1.63
CA THR A 148 7.83 8.44 2.77
C THR A 148 8.93 7.37 2.91
N ILE A 149 9.84 7.23 1.94
CA ILE A 149 10.87 6.18 1.93
C ILE A 149 11.78 6.26 3.16
N ASP A 150 12.26 7.46 3.52
CA ASP A 150 13.15 7.65 4.66
C ASP A 150 12.45 7.25 5.97
N GLN A 151 11.18 7.65 6.12
CA GLN A 151 10.36 7.27 7.27
C GLN A 151 10.17 5.74 7.35
N VAL A 152 9.92 5.08 6.23
CA VAL A 152 9.79 3.61 6.19
C VAL A 152 11.10 2.92 6.54
N GLN A 153 12.23 3.44 6.08
CA GLN A 153 13.54 2.90 6.45
C GLN A 153 13.75 2.97 7.97
N ASP A 154 13.45 4.12 8.58
CA ASP A 154 13.64 4.33 10.01
C ASP A 154 12.65 3.54 10.89
N GLU A 155 11.35 3.58 10.55
CA GLU A 155 10.29 3.02 11.38
C GLU A 155 10.09 1.50 11.19
N VAL A 156 10.33 1.01 9.97
CA VAL A 156 10.06 -0.40 9.61
C VAL A 156 11.36 -1.19 9.49
N VAL A 157 12.32 -0.72 8.69
CA VAL A 157 13.52 -1.52 8.37
C VAL A 157 14.49 -1.56 9.56
N LYS A 158 14.84 -0.40 10.13
CA LYS A 158 15.78 -0.32 11.27
C LYS A 158 15.21 -0.99 12.52
N ARG A 159 13.88 -0.95 12.72
CA ARG A 159 13.20 -1.60 13.84
C ARG A 159 13.22 -3.13 13.75
N GLU A 160 12.93 -3.68 12.58
CA GLU A 160 12.86 -5.13 12.36
C GLU A 160 14.24 -5.77 12.12
N SER A 161 15.22 -4.97 11.71
CA SER A 161 16.61 -5.39 11.55
C SER A 161 17.60 -4.28 11.92
N PRO A 162 17.95 -4.15 13.21
CA PRO A 162 18.92 -3.14 13.68
C PRO A 162 20.30 -3.25 13.03
N LEU A 163 20.66 -4.44 12.51
CA LEU A 163 21.90 -4.65 11.77
C LEU A 163 21.93 -3.96 10.40
N LEU A 164 20.78 -3.72 9.77
CA LEU A 164 20.68 -2.95 8.53
C LEU A 164 20.82 -1.44 8.78
N ALA A 165 20.56 -0.97 10.00
CA ALA A 165 20.79 0.42 10.41
C ALA A 165 22.29 0.78 10.48
N LEU A 166 23.18 -0.22 10.49
CA LEU A 166 24.64 -0.03 10.56
C LEU A 166 25.31 0.07 9.16
N VAL A 167 24.53 -0.05 8.09
CA VAL A 167 25.01 -0.05 6.70
C VAL A 167 24.68 1.26 5.96
N ASP A 168 24.13 2.25 6.67
CA ASP A 168 23.93 3.64 6.20
C ASP A 168 25.27 4.39 6.05
#